data_AF-A0A1V6MV69-F1
#
_entry.id   AF-A0A1V6MV69-F1
#
_cell.length_a   1.000
_cell.length_b   1.000
_cell.length_c   1.000
_cell.angle_alpha   90.00
_cell.angle_beta   90.00
_cell.angle_gamma   90.00
#
_symmetry.space_group_name_H-M   'P 1'
#
loop_
_entity.id
_entity.type
_entity.pdbx_description
1 polymer ?
#
loop_
_entity_poly.entity_id
_entity_poly.type
_entity_poly.pdbx_seq_one_letter_code
_entity_poly.pdbx_strand_id
1 'polypeptide(L)'
;MFADALRRPVVVSDVAESAARGAALLAATAVGLLDDVTDPRATPAVLSRHEPRPDRVAVLDEAYAVYREALEALGPVWARLDAPEAPE
;
A
#
# COMPACT_ATOMS: atom_id res chain seq x y z
N MET A 1 9.86 7.23 -3.14
CA MET A 1 9.51 6.19 -4.13
C MET A 1 8.00 5.97 -4.16
N PHE A 2 7.35 5.42 -3.12
CA PHE A 2 5.89 5.18 -3.16
C PHE A 2 5.07 6.44 -3.46
N ALA A 3 5.35 7.57 -2.79
CA ALA A 3 4.66 8.83 -3.07
C ALA A 3 4.84 9.29 -4.53
N ASP A 4 6.04 9.12 -5.07
CA ASP A 4 6.37 9.46 -6.46
C ASP A 4 5.63 8.53 -7.44
N ALA A 5 5.67 7.21 -7.23
CA ALA A 5 5.00 6.22 -8.08
C ALA A 5 3.47 6.35 -8.05
N LEU A 6 2.88 6.64 -6.89
CA LEU A 6 1.44 6.83 -6.71
C LEU A 6 0.96 8.24 -7.07
N ARG A 7 1.90 9.17 -7.31
CA ARG A 7 1.65 10.61 -7.52
C ARG A 7 0.76 11.24 -6.44
N ARG A 8 0.94 10.79 -5.19
CA ARG A 8 0.12 11.20 -4.04
C ARG A 8 0.99 11.31 -2.79
N PRO A 9 0.65 12.21 -1.85
CA PRO A 9 1.31 12.24 -0.55
C PRO A 9 1.13 10.90 0.17
N VAL A 10 2.21 10.39 0.75
CA VAL A 10 2.19 9.17 1.57
C VAL A 10 2.57 9.52 3.00
N VAL A 11 1.76 9.08 3.94
CA VAL A 11 1.94 9.30 5.37
C VAL A 11 2.29 7.98 6.03
N VAL A 12 3.35 7.99 6.84
CA VAL A 12 3.69 6.87 7.72
C VAL A 12 3.14 7.19 9.10
N SER A 13 2.19 6.38 9.56
CA SER A 13 1.65 6.49 10.92
C SER A 13 2.65 5.94 11.93
N ASP A 14 2.77 6.61 13.08
CA ASP A 14 3.51 6.11 14.24
C ASP A 14 2.67 5.07 15.00
N VAL A 15 2.52 3.90 14.38
CA VAL A 15 1.74 2.78 14.92
C VAL A 15 2.51 1.50 14.66
N ALA A 16 3.09 0.92 15.72
CA ALA A 16 3.81 -0.34 15.65
C ALA A 16 2.87 -1.51 15.30
N GLU A 17 1.69 -1.59 15.93
CA GLU A 17 0.74 -2.70 15.79
C GLU A 17 -0.63 -2.20 15.34
N SER A 18 -0.82 -2.03 14.02
CA SER A 18 -2.02 -1.41 13.45
C SER A 18 -3.30 -2.23 13.72
N ALA A 19 -3.22 -3.55 13.65
CA ALA A 19 -4.35 -4.45 13.90
C ALA A 19 -4.80 -4.40 15.38
N ALA A 20 -3.85 -4.53 16.31
CA ALA A 20 -4.14 -4.48 17.75
C ALA A 20 -4.71 -3.11 18.16
N ARG A 21 -4.16 -2.03 17.60
CA ARG A 21 -4.69 -0.68 17.80
C ARG A 21 -6.14 -0.56 17.30
N GLY A 22 -6.46 -1.13 16.14
CA GLY A 22 -7.82 -1.17 15.62
C GLY A 22 -8.79 -1.87 16.58
N ALA A 23 -8.41 -3.03 17.12
CA ALA A 23 -9.22 -3.73 18.12
C ALA A 23 -9.42 -2.89 19.40
N ALA A 24 -8.39 -2.21 19.88
CA ALA A 24 -8.47 -1.32 21.04
C ALA A 24 -9.42 -0.13 20.80
N LEU A 25 -9.41 0.48 19.61
CA LEU A 25 -10.33 1.57 19.25
C LEU A 25 -11.80 1.11 19.26
N LEU A 26 -12.07 -0.09 18.73
CA LEU A 26 -13.41 -0.67 18.76
C LEU A 26 -13.88 -0.92 20.20
N ALA A 27 -13.02 -1.50 21.05
CA ALA A 27 -13.34 -1.70 22.46
C ALA A 27 -13.58 -0.38 23.19
N ALA A 28 -12.73 0.64 22.97
CA ALA A 28 -12.88 1.97 23.55
C ALA A 28 -14.18 2.66 23.14
N THR A 29 -14.58 2.52 21.87
CA THR A 29 -15.88 3.02 21.38
C THR A 29 -17.04 2.28 22.06
N ALA A 30 -16.96 0.95 22.17
CA ALA A 30 -18.01 0.14 22.78
C ALA A 30 -18.27 0.47 24.26
N VAL A 31 -17.24 0.90 25.00
CA VAL A 31 -17.37 1.31 26.41
C VAL A 31 -17.59 2.83 26.57
N GLY A 32 -17.76 3.58 25.48
CA GLY A 32 -18.00 5.03 25.50
C GLY A 32 -16.79 5.89 25.87
N LEU A 33 -15.57 5.35 25.76
CA LEU A 33 -14.33 6.14 25.93
C LEU A 33 -14.04 7.02 24.70
N LEU A 34 -14.51 6.59 23.54
CA LEU A 34 -14.51 7.33 22.28
C LEU A 34 -15.94 7.44 21.77
N ASP A 35 -16.25 8.54 21.07
CA ASP A 35 -17.59 8.76 20.51
C ASP A 35 -17.81 7.81 19.31
N ASP A 36 -16.80 7.70 18.45
CA ASP A 36 -16.72 6.74 17.35
C ASP A 36 -15.26 6.54 16.90
N VAL A 37 -15.04 5.75 15.85
CA VAL A 37 -13.70 5.46 15.30
C VAL A 37 -13.06 6.65 14.56
N THR A 38 -13.83 7.68 14.24
CA THR A 38 -13.38 8.94 13.60
C THR A 38 -13.06 10.03 14.62
N ASP A 39 -13.25 9.76 15.91
CA ASP A 39 -12.88 10.64 17.01
C ASP A 39 -11.44 11.17 16.84
N PRO A 40 -11.19 12.49 16.96
CA PRO A 40 -9.85 13.05 16.82
C PRO A 40 -8.81 12.40 17.75
N ARG A 41 -9.23 11.92 18.93
CA ARG A 41 -8.39 11.19 19.89
C ARG A 41 -7.92 9.83 19.35
N ALA A 42 -8.65 9.25 18.40
CA ALA A 42 -8.31 8.02 17.71
C ALA A 42 -7.31 8.22 16.57
N THR A 43 -6.95 9.46 16.22
CA THR A 43 -5.99 9.75 15.14
C THR A 43 -4.56 9.41 15.60
N PRO A 44 -3.85 8.49 14.90
CA PRO A 44 -2.47 8.18 15.25
C PRO A 44 -1.54 9.36 14.94
N ALA A 45 -0.45 9.47 15.69
CA ALA A 45 0.61 10.40 15.36
C ALA A 45 1.21 10.09 13.98
N VAL A 46 1.69 11.13 13.31
CA VAL A 46 2.41 10.99 12.03
C VAL A 46 3.89 10.83 12.32
N LEU A 47 4.46 9.69 11.91
CA LEU A 47 5.90 9.45 12.01
C LEU A 47 6.66 10.22 10.92
N SER A 48 6.17 10.14 9.69
CA SER A 48 6.74 10.88 8.56
C SER A 48 5.73 11.11 7.45
N ARG A 49 6.02 12.09 6.59
CA ARG A 49 5.24 12.41 5.41
C ARG A 49 6.17 12.57 4.21
N HIS A 50 5.79 11.95 3.10
CA HIS A 50 6.54 11.99 1.85
C HIS A 50 5.65 12.60 0.76
N GLU A 51 6.11 13.70 0.18
CA GLU A 51 5.46 14.34 -0.95
C GLU A 51 6.01 13.80 -2.29
N PRO A 52 5.18 13.69 -3.33
CA PRO A 52 5.64 13.32 -4.66
C PRO A 52 6.58 14.40 -5.20
N ARG A 53 7.70 13.98 -5.80
CA ARG A 53 8.63 14.89 -6.47
C ARG A 53 8.54 14.73 -7.99
N PRO A 54 8.24 15.80 -8.75
CA PRO A 54 7.96 15.72 -10.19
C PRO A 54 9.08 15.07 -11.02
N ASP A 55 10.34 15.32 -10.65
CA ASP A 55 11.52 14.72 -11.26
C ASP A 55 11.50 13.18 -11.19
N ARG A 56 11.09 12.62 -10.05
CA ARG A 56 11.05 11.16 -9.86
C ARG A 56 9.75 10.53 -10.37
N VAL A 57 8.66 11.29 -10.45
CA VAL A 57 7.42 10.83 -11.09
C VAL A 57 7.69 10.46 -12.55
N ALA A 58 8.33 11.35 -13.32
CA ALA A 58 8.62 11.09 -14.72
C ALA A 58 9.50 9.85 -14.94
N VAL A 59 10.53 9.67 -14.12
CA VAL A 59 11.42 8.50 -14.17
C VAL A 59 10.66 7.21 -13.84
N LEU A 60 9.80 7.23 -12.83
CA LEU A 60 9.04 6.05 -12.43
C LEU A 60 7.91 5.71 -13.40
N ASP A 61 7.35 6.69 -14.10
CA ASP A 61 6.37 6.47 -15.17
C ASP A 61 7.00 5.71 -16.34
N GLU A 62 8.18 6.14 -16.78
CA GLU A 62 8.94 5.46 -17.84
C GLU A 62 9.29 4.02 -17.42
N ALA A 63 9.82 3.87 -16.20
CA ALA A 63 10.14 2.55 -15.65
C ALA A 63 8.89 1.64 -15.55
N TYR A 64 7.73 2.19 -15.19
CA TYR A 64 6.48 1.43 -15.13
C TYR A 64 5.97 1.02 -16.53
N ALA A 65 6.19 1.84 -17.56
CA ALA A 65 5.89 1.45 -18.94
C ALA A 65 6.71 0.23 -19.36
N VAL A 66 8.04 0.28 -19.17
CA VAL A 66 8.96 -0.84 -19.46
C VAL A 66 8.58 -2.09 -18.65
N TYR A 67 8.24 -1.93 -17.37
CA TYR A 67 7.78 -3.05 -16.53
C TYR A 67 6.54 -3.74 -17.10
N ARG A 68 5.55 -2.98 -17.60
CA ARG A 68 4.34 -3.55 -18.21
C ARG A 68 4.65 -4.31 -19.49
N GLU A 69 5.52 -3.78 -20.34
CA GLU A 69 5.98 -4.48 -21.56
C GLU A 69 6.66 -5.81 -21.21
N ALA A 70 7.49 -5.82 -20.16
CA ALA A 70 8.13 -7.04 -19.69
C ALA A 70 7.11 -8.06 -19.15
N LEU A 71 6.11 -7.63 -18.38
CA LEU A 71 5.04 -8.52 -17.91
C LEU A 71 4.26 -9.15 -19.07
N GLU A 72 3.94 -8.37 -20.09
CA GLU A 72 3.23 -8.86 -21.27
C GLU A 72 4.06 -9.90 -22.03
N ALA A 73 5.36 -9.64 -22.20
CA ALA A 73 6.28 -10.57 -22.86
C ALA A 73 6.51 -11.88 -22.07
N LEU A 74 6.55 -11.80 -20.74
CA LEU A 74 6.80 -12.94 -19.86
C LEU A 74 5.55 -13.78 -19.58
N GLY A 75 4.36 -13.21 -19.71
CA GLY A 75 3.09 -13.90 -19.47
C GLY A 75 2.97 -15.28 -20.14
N PRO A 76 3.24 -15.41 -21.45
CA PRO A 76 3.21 -16.71 -22.13
C PRO A 76 4.24 -17.71 -21.63
N VAL A 77 5.40 -17.23 -21.15
CA VAL A 77 6.45 -18.10 -20.60
C VAL A 77 6.02 -18.66 -19.25
N TRP A 78 5.46 -17.82 -18.38
CA TRP A 78 4.93 -18.26 -17.08
C TRP A 78 3.74 -19.20 -17.23
N ALA A 79 2.85 -18.96 -18.18
CA ALA A 79 1.73 -19.87 -18.45
C ALA A 79 2.16 -21.31 -18.78
N ARG A 80 3.38 -21.50 -19.31
CA ARG A 80 3.95 -22.84 -19.55
C ARG A 80 4.41 -23.54 -18.27
N LEU A 81 4.78 -22.79 -17.23
CA LEU A 81 5.16 -23.33 -15.93
C LEU A 81 3.93 -23.78 -15.12
N ASP A 82 2.79 -23.11 -15.33
CA ASP A 82 1.52 -23.45 -14.68
C ASP A 82 0.74 -24.55 -15.42
N ALA A 83 1.22 -24.99 -16.59
CA ALA A 83 0.57 -26.06 -17.34
C ALA A 83 0.74 -27.39 -16.60
N PRO A 84 -0.34 -28.13 -16.28
CA PRO A 84 -0.22 -29.45 -15.67
C PRO A 84 0.54 -30.39 -16.62
N GLU A 85 1.42 -31.23 -16.07
CA GLU A 85 2.11 -32.27 -16.84
C GLU A 85 1.06 -33.11 -17.59
N ALA A 86 1.23 -33.23 -18.91
CA ALA A 86 0.38 -34.08 -19.72
C ALA A 86 0.53 -35.55 -19.25
N PRO A 87 -0.56 -36.28 -19.00
CA PRO A 87 -0.47 -37.69 -18.63
C PRO A 87 0.18 -38.49 -19.79
N GLU A 88 1.11 -39.37 -19.40
CA GLU A 88 1.88 -40.30 -20.26
C GLU A 88 0.98 -41.33 -20.96
#